data_AF-G3I4F0-F1
#
_entry.id   AF-G3I4F0-F1
#
_cell.length_a   1.000
_cell.length_b   1.000
_cell.length_c   1.000
_cell.angle_alpha   90.00
_cell.angle_beta   90.00
_cell.angle_gamma   90.00
#
_symmetry.space_group_name_H-M   'P 1'
#
loop_
_entity.id
_entity.type
_entity.pdbx_description
1 polymer ?
#
loop_
_entity_poly.entity_id
_entity_poly.type
_entity_poly.pdbx_seq_one_letter_code
_entity_poly.pdbx_strand_id
1 'polypeptide(L)' 'MPEDVRNFYLMTNGFHMTWSVKLDEHIIPLGSMVINGISKLTQLIQSSMYSLPKAPTLADLEDDDEANEDQPEKPHFDC' A
#
# COMPACT_ATOMS: atom_id res chain seq x y z
N MET A 1 -0.51 -15.71 1.72
CA MET A 1 -1.54 -14.64 1.61
C MET A 1 -2.65 -14.95 2.60
N PRO A 2 -3.04 -14.00 3.47
CA PRO A 2 -4.12 -14.19 4.43
C PRO A 2 -5.42 -14.61 3.73
N GLU A 3 -6.24 -15.39 4.41
CA GLU A 3 -7.45 -15.96 3.84
C GLU A 3 -8.44 -14.89 3.39
N ASP A 4 -8.61 -13.83 4.17
CA ASP A 4 -9.50 -12.71 3.86
C ASP A 4 -9.07 -11.96 2.61
N VAL A 5 -7.75 -11.80 2.40
CA VAL A 5 -7.18 -11.18 1.20
C VAL A 5 -7.45 -12.06 -0.02
N ARG A 6 -7.35 -13.39 0.12
CA ARG A 6 -7.65 -14.33 -0.97
C ARG A 6 -9.12 -14.30 -1.33
N ASN A 7 -9.99 -14.29 -0.33
CA ASN A 7 -11.42 -14.25 -0.51
C ASN A 7 -11.88 -12.92 -1.14
N PHE A 8 -11.27 -11.79 -0.76
CA PHE A 8 -11.53 -10.49 -1.38
C PHE A 8 -11.23 -10.50 -2.89
N TYR A 9 -10.04 -10.97 -3.30
CA TYR A 9 -9.67 -11.03 -4.72
C TYR A 9 -10.42 -12.14 -5.50
N LEU A 10 -10.95 -13.17 -4.83
CA LEU A 10 -11.81 -14.20 -5.45
C LEU A 10 -13.24 -13.70 -5.67
N MET A 11 -13.77 -12.87 -4.75
CA MET A 11 -15.13 -12.35 -4.82
C MET A 11 -15.30 -11.31 -5.94
N THR A 12 -14.24 -10.54 -6.25
CA THR A 12 -14.24 -9.54 -7.32
C THR A 12 -12.96 -9.66 -8.15
N ASN A 13 -13.07 -10.16 -9.39
CA ASN A 13 -11.93 -10.30 -10.32
C ASN A 13 -11.51 -8.94 -10.92
N GLY A 14 -10.97 -8.09 -10.06
CA GLY A 14 -10.71 -6.68 -10.35
C GLY A 14 -11.98 -5.84 -10.39
N PHE A 15 -11.82 -4.53 -10.33
CA PHE A 15 -12.91 -3.58 -10.52
C PHE A 15 -12.38 -2.22 -10.98
N HIS A 16 -13.25 -1.46 -11.65
CA HIS A 16 -12.99 -0.07 -12.02
C HIS A 16 -13.96 0.81 -11.25
N MET A 17 -13.44 1.56 -10.29
CA MET A 17 -14.21 2.54 -9.53
C MET A 17 -13.94 3.91 -10.11
N THR A 18 -15.00 4.69 -10.33
CA THR A 18 -14.90 6.10 -10.70
C THR A 18 -15.70 6.92 -9.69
N TRP A 19 -15.25 8.13 -9.40
CA TRP A 19 -16.01 9.05 -8.57
C TRP A 19 -16.04 10.42 -9.20
N SER A 20 -17.19 11.06 -9.02
CA SER A 20 -17.50 12.38 -9.57
C SER A 20 -18.18 13.21 -8.49
N VAL A 21 -18.05 14.53 -8.59
CA VAL A 21 -18.81 15.47 -7.78
C VAL A 21 -19.89 16.10 -8.65
N LYS A 22 -21.07 16.32 -8.08
CA LYS A 22 -22.15 17.07 -8.74
C LYS A 22 -22.16 18.50 -8.20
N LEU A 23 -21.96 19.48 -9.08
CA LEU A 23 -22.15 20.91 -8.79
C LEU A 23 -23.22 21.46 -9.74
N ASP A 24 -24.33 21.91 -9.17
CA ASP A 24 -25.53 22.35 -9.89
C ASP A 24 -26.01 21.28 -10.91
N GLU A 25 -26.05 21.64 -12.20
CA GLU A 25 -26.42 20.74 -13.30
C GLU A 25 -25.22 19.97 -13.91
N HIS A 26 -24.01 20.18 -13.38
CA HIS A 26 -22.79 19.58 -13.91
C HIS A 26 -22.30 18.43 -13.04
N ILE A 27 -21.90 17.33 -13.68
CA ILE A 27 -21.19 16.21 -13.05
C ILE A 27 -19.73 16.30 -13.48
N ILE A 28 -18.82 16.48 -12.52
CA ILE A 28 -17.39 16.65 -12.75
C ILE A 28 -16.66 15.37 -12.31
N PRO A 29 -16.01 14.62 -13.21
CA PRO A 29 -15.23 13.46 -12.83
C PRO A 29 -13.98 13.89 -12.06
N LEU A 30 -13.78 13.30 -10.88
CA LEU A 30 -12.63 13.62 -10.02
C LEU A 30 -11.52 12.58 -10.12
N GLY A 31 -11.88 11.33 -10.40
CA GLY A 31 -10.86 10.30 -10.51
C GLY A 31 -11.43 8.91 -10.76
N SER A 32 -10.49 7.99 -10.94
CA SER A 32 -10.75 6.57 -11.13
C SER A 32 -9.67 5.73 -10.46
N MET A 33 -10.06 4.59 -9.92
CA MET A 33 -9.17 3.55 -9.43
C MET A 33 -9.46 2.26 -10.19
N VAL A 34 -8.41 1.64 -10.73
CA VAL A 34 -8.47 0.34 -11.38
C VAL A 34 -7.72 -0.67 -10.53
N ILE A 35 -8.43 -1.66 -10.01
CA ILE A 35 -7.82 -2.84 -9.42
C ILE A 35 -7.83 -3.94 -10.48
N ASN A 36 -6.64 -4.38 -10.87
CA ASN A 36 -6.48 -5.47 -11.85
C ASN A 36 -6.95 -6.80 -11.25
N GLY A 37 -7.70 -7.57 -12.06
CA GLY A 37 -8.07 -8.93 -11.68
C GLY A 37 -6.84 -9.83 -11.56
N ILE A 38 -6.93 -10.88 -10.73
CA ILE A 38 -5.84 -11.82 -10.48
C ILE A 38 -5.30 -12.40 -11.79
N SER A 39 -6.18 -12.67 -12.76
CA SER A 39 -5.79 -13.22 -14.07
C SER A 39 -4.83 -12.34 -14.87
N LYS A 40 -4.72 -11.04 -14.52
CA LYS A 40 -3.81 -10.08 -15.15
C LYS A 40 -2.56 -9.80 -14.30
N LEU A 41 -2.48 -10.34 -13.08
CA LEU A 41 -1.34 -10.15 -12.21
C LEU A 41 -0.23 -11.13 -12.59
N THR A 42 1.00 -10.62 -12.70
CA THR A 42 2.20 -11.44 -12.87
C THR A 42 2.92 -11.56 -11.52
N GLN A 43 3.31 -12.77 -11.14
CA GLN A 43 4.09 -12.98 -9.92
C GLN A 43 5.48 -12.35 -10.08
N LEU A 44 5.78 -11.31 -9.30
CA LEU A 44 7.08 -10.64 -9.31
C LEU A 44 8.10 -11.32 -8.38
N ILE A 45 7.64 -11.99 -7.33
CA ILE A 45 8.48 -12.51 -6.26
C ILE A 45 8.67 -14.02 -6.42
N GLN A 46 9.63 -14.39 -7.27
CA GLN A 46 10.52 -15.51 -6.97
C GLN A 46 11.94 -15.02 -6.61
N SER A 47 12.17 -13.70 -6.60
CA SER A 47 13.46 -13.13 -6.22
C SER A 47 13.55 -12.99 -4.70
N SER A 48 14.54 -13.67 -4.12
CA SER A 48 14.98 -13.76 -2.73
C SER A 48 15.33 -12.43 -2.02
N MET A 49 14.84 -11.28 -2.50
CA MET A 49 15.13 -9.96 -1.95
C MET A 49 14.64 -9.79 -0.50
N TYR A 50 13.56 -10.47 -0.12
CA TYR A 50 13.02 -10.49 1.25
C TYR A 50 13.58 -11.63 2.12
N SER A 51 14.42 -12.52 1.58
CA SER A 51 15.12 -13.54 2.37
C SER A 51 16.53 -13.07 2.78
N LEU A 52 16.86 -11.80 2.52
CA LEU A 52 18.12 -11.24 2.95
C LEU A 52 18.10 -11.09 4.48
N PRO A 53 19.17 -11.49 5.20
CA PRO A 53 19.25 -11.39 6.67
C PRO A 53 19.04 -9.98 7.25
N LYS A 54 19.00 -8.94 6.42
CA LYS A 54 18.85 -7.53 6.78
C LYS A 54 17.81 -6.80 5.91
N ALA A 55 16.80 -7.52 5.42
CA ALA A 55 15.70 -6.86 4.71
C ALA A 55 14.94 -5.94 5.70
N PRO A 56 14.62 -4.69 5.33
CA PRO A 56 13.79 -3.84 6.16
C PRO A 56 12.44 -4.52 6.38
N THR A 57 12.04 -4.61 7.64
CA THR A 57 10.81 -5.28 8.10
C THR A 57 9.78 -4.26 8.55
N LEU A 58 8.53 -4.71 8.71
CA LEU A 58 7.46 -3.87 9.27
C LEU A 58 7.79 -3.29 10.65
N ALA A 59 8.70 -3.93 11.40
CA ALA A 59 9.19 -3.46 12.69
C ALA A 59 10.10 -2.21 12.58
N ASP A 60 10.67 -1.92 11.40
CA ASP A 60 11.48 -0.72 11.17
C ASP A 60 10.61 0.54 10.95
N LEU A 61 9.28 0.37 10.83
CA LEU A 61 8.31 1.45 10.61
C LEU A 61 7.49 1.79 11.86
N GLU A 62 7.74 1.10 12.97
CA GLU A 62 7.16 1.42 14.28
C GLU A 62 7.92 2.65 14.81
N ASP A 63 7.52 3.85 14.36
CA ASP A 63 7.93 5.12 14.96
C ASP A 63 7.28 5.15 16.35
N ASP A 64 8.07 4.77 17.36
CA ASP A 64 7.71 4.79 18.77
C ASP A 64 7.54 6.28 19.19
N ASP A 65 6.33 6.82 19.04
CA ASP A 65 5.91 8.10 19.63
C ASP A 65 5.76 8.00 21.17
N GLU A 66 6.70 7.32 21.82
CA GLU A 66 6.87 7.32 23.27
C GLU A 66 8.21 8.00 23.55
N ALA A 67 8.12 9.26 23.99
CA ALA A 67 9.26 10.09 24.38
C ALA A 67 10.16 9.35 25.37
N ASN A 68 11.23 8.73 24.87
CA ASN A 68 12.27 8.09 25.67
C ASN A 68 13.58 8.80 25.36
N GLU A 69 14.08 9.57 26.33
CA GLU A 69 15.20 10.52 26.25
C GLU A 69 16.60 9.88 25.99
N ASP A 70 16.66 8.64 25.48
CA ASP A 70 17.93 7.90 25.31
C ASP A 70 18.12 7.30 23.89
N GLN A 71 17.35 7.71 22.88
CA GLN A 71 17.63 7.31 21.49
C GLN A 71 18.75 8.16 20.85
N PRO A 72 19.63 7.57 20.02
CA PRO A 72 20.67 8.31 19.31
C PRO A 72 20.02 9.34 18.36
N GLU A 73 20.57 10.57 18.35
CA GLU A 73 20.03 11.69 17.57
C GLU A 73 19.72 11.28 16.12
N LYS A 74 18.48 11.55 15.70
CA LYS A 74 18.02 11.34 14.33
C LYS A 74 18.91 12.17 13.39
N PRO A 75 19.44 11.60 12.28
CA PRO A 75 20.35 12.32 11.41
C PRO A 75 19.68 13.57 10.85
N HIS A 76 20.24 14.73 11.18
CA HIS A 76 19.81 16.00 10.63
C HIS A 76 20.39 16.11 9.21
N PHE A 77 19.53 16.05 8.21
CA PHE A 77 19.92 16.34 6.83
C PHE A 77 19.88 17.86 6.65
N ASP A 78 21.03 18.50 6.90
CA ASP A 78 21.24 19.88 6.48
C ASP A 78 21.14 19.98 4.96
N CYS A 79 20.18 20.78 4.49
CA CYS A 79 20.12 21.28 3.11
C CYS A 79 21.11 22.41 2.90
#